data_AF-A0AAD4QIJ9-F1
#
_entry.id   AF-A0AAD4QIJ9-F1
#
_cell.length_a   1.000
_cell.length_b   1.000
_cell.length_c   1.000
_cell.angle_alpha   90.00
_cell.angle_beta   90.00
_cell.angle_gamma   90.00
#
_symmetry.space_group_name_H-M   'P 1'
#
loop_
_entity.id
_entity.type
_entity.pdbx_description
1 polymer ?
#
loop_
_entity_poly.entity_id
_entity_poly.type
_entity_poly.pdbx_seq_one_letter_code
_entity_poly.pdbx_strand_id
1 'polypeptide(L)'
;MTYLLFMGVGILRSSALWDVNEEGGWEEYVKDWGDKAIGIIGNSLVKSIVNYTLSKTWIGEPFSLCTMLELAEKDREAFRDEKYYKEFRHEIEADLNSVAQTTIRGSNLQKLVGELFKGEMKRRFAARPELIEKTLKWIDRVPCPCSLSVIPQFTVCCRRLTPGPGHLEALCTENLEDGSAEHIDVLVCATGFDVSYCFPFTVLGRDGLALNAHWAATGGAEAYLSIAMDDFPNLFVGGGPNLAVNSGSVTCYI
;
A
#
# COMPACT_ATOMS: atom_id res chain seq x y z
N MET A 1 -5.24 8.98 22.75
CA MET A 1 -3.88 9.45 22.41
C MET A 1 -2.91 8.65 23.26
N THR A 2 -2.57 7.44 22.82
CA THR A 2 -1.65 6.56 23.55
C THR A 2 -0.27 6.82 22.99
N TYR A 3 0.56 7.53 23.74
CA TYR A 3 1.97 7.70 23.39
C TYR A 3 2.63 6.32 23.46
N LEU A 4 3.00 5.76 22.30
CA LEU A 4 3.99 4.68 22.24
C LEU A 4 5.31 5.29 22.70
N LEU A 5 5.57 5.20 24.00
CA LEU A 5 6.88 5.49 24.57
C LEU A 5 7.81 4.35 24.16
N PHE A 6 8.39 4.45 22.97
CA PHE A 6 9.49 3.60 22.55
C PHE A 6 10.75 4.03 23.32
N MET A 7 10.81 3.67 24.61
CA MET A 7 12.02 3.83 25.40
C MET A 7 13.06 2.84 24.87
N GLY A 8 14.08 3.34 24.15
CA GLY A 8 15.17 2.50 23.65
C GLY A 8 15.22 2.27 22.14
N VAL A 9 14.69 3.20 21.31
CA VAL A 9 14.93 3.17 19.86
C VAL A 9 16.30 3.74 19.54
N GLY A 10 17.16 2.95 18.89
CA GLY A 10 18.46 3.42 18.41
C GLY A 10 18.34 4.35 17.21
N ILE A 11 17.67 3.89 16.16
CA ILE A 11 17.54 4.60 14.87
C ILE A 11 16.06 4.71 14.50
N LEU A 12 15.60 5.92 14.13
CA LEU A 12 14.27 6.16 13.57
C LEU A 12 14.38 6.46 12.06
N ARG A 13 13.56 5.78 11.24
CA ARG A 13 13.53 5.94 9.78
C ARG A 13 12.12 6.06 9.24
N SER A 14 11.93 6.91 8.23
CA SER A 14 10.68 6.98 7.45
C SER A 14 10.85 6.19 6.17
N SER A 15 9.84 5.41 5.77
CA SER A 15 9.87 4.70 4.49
C SER A 15 9.88 5.62 3.27
N ALA A 16 9.57 6.91 3.46
CA ALA A 16 9.59 7.93 2.40
C ALA A 16 10.97 8.58 2.21
N LEU A 17 11.94 8.32 3.09
CA LEU A 17 13.24 8.99 3.12
C LEU A 17 14.37 7.96 3.25
N TRP A 18 14.43 7.03 2.32
CA TRP A 18 15.59 6.15 2.17
C TRP A 18 16.72 6.93 1.51
N ASP A 19 17.88 6.94 2.16
CA ASP A 19 19.08 7.59 1.65
C ASP A 19 19.85 6.55 0.81
N VAL A 20 19.41 6.39 -0.44
CA VAL A 20 20.05 5.50 -1.41
C VAL A 20 21.09 6.30 -2.19
N ASN A 21 22.35 5.92 -2.03
CA ASN A 21 23.48 6.45 -2.77
C ASN A 21 23.34 6.11 -4.27
N GLU A 22 23.80 7.00 -5.18
CA GLU A 22 23.58 6.88 -6.64
C GLU A 22 24.10 5.55 -7.26
N GLU A 23 25.01 4.86 -6.57
CA GLU A 23 25.65 3.62 -7.02
C GLU A 23 25.06 2.35 -6.34
N GLY A 24 24.18 2.49 -5.35
CA GLY A 24 23.68 1.39 -4.50
C GLY A 24 22.16 1.34 -4.34
N GLY A 25 21.61 0.13 -4.28
CA GLY A 25 20.19 -0.10 -3.96
C GLY A 25 19.88 0.03 -2.46
N TRP A 26 18.61 -0.11 -2.09
CA TRP A 26 18.17 -0.11 -0.69
C TRP A 26 18.82 -1.24 0.12
N GLU A 27 19.26 -2.32 -0.54
CA GLU A 27 19.97 -3.45 0.05
C GLU A 27 21.29 -3.02 0.69
N GLU A 28 21.98 -2.04 0.10
CA GLU A 28 23.23 -1.50 0.66
C GLU A 28 22.95 -0.73 1.95
N TYR A 29 21.81 -0.04 2.00
CA TYR A 29 21.40 0.76 3.15
C TYR A 29 21.03 -0.09 4.37
N VAL A 30 20.64 -1.34 4.17
CA VAL A 30 20.26 -2.28 5.24
C VAL A 30 21.31 -3.37 5.51
N LYS A 31 22.48 -3.31 4.85
CA LYS A 31 23.51 -4.36 4.89
C LYS A 31 24.05 -4.63 6.30
N ASP A 32 24.07 -3.62 7.16
CA ASP A 32 24.55 -3.69 8.54
C ASP A 32 23.42 -3.96 9.55
N TRP A 33 22.20 -4.27 9.09
CA TRP A 33 21.05 -4.52 9.97
C TRP A 33 20.87 -6.02 10.30
N GLY A 34 21.76 -6.90 9.83
CA GLY A 34 21.60 -8.35 9.92
C GLY A 34 21.57 -8.95 11.35
N ASP A 35 21.99 -8.19 12.35
CA ASP A 35 22.00 -8.53 13.77
C ASP A 35 21.13 -7.60 14.64
N LYS A 36 20.45 -6.62 14.02
CA LYS A 36 19.64 -5.60 14.71
C LYS A 36 18.20 -6.05 14.93
N ALA A 37 17.61 -5.65 16.05
CA ALA A 37 16.16 -5.76 16.30
C ALA A 37 15.42 -4.65 15.55
N ILE A 38 14.59 -5.02 14.57
CA ILE A 38 13.94 -4.06 13.68
C ILE A 38 12.44 -4.01 13.97
N GLY A 39 11.98 -2.85 14.43
CA GLY A 39 10.56 -2.53 14.55
C GLY A 39 10.07 -1.86 13.27
N ILE A 40 8.86 -2.21 12.84
CA ILE A 40 8.27 -1.65 11.62
C ILE A 40 6.83 -1.27 11.92
N ILE A 41 6.52 0.00 11.75
CA ILE A 41 5.16 0.52 11.80
C ILE A 41 4.60 0.45 10.38
N GLY A 42 3.96 -0.67 10.06
CA GLY A 42 3.49 -1.02 8.71
C GLY A 42 4.02 -2.37 8.23
N ASN A 43 3.74 -2.74 6.97
CA ASN A 43 4.08 -4.06 6.43
C ASN A 43 5.50 -4.10 5.83
N SER A 44 6.39 -5.01 6.26
CA SER A 44 7.58 -5.41 5.48
C SER A 44 8.31 -6.66 6.04
N LEU A 45 9.50 -6.97 5.49
CA LEU A 45 10.29 -8.21 5.55
C LEU A 45 11.71 -7.94 6.11
N VAL A 46 12.10 -8.49 7.27
CA VAL A 46 13.50 -8.57 7.78
C VAL A 46 13.69 -9.71 8.81
N LYS A 47 14.92 -9.90 9.31
CA LYS A 47 15.36 -11.10 10.04
C LYS A 47 14.82 -11.24 11.45
N SER A 48 14.68 -10.21 12.28
CA SER A 48 13.81 -10.21 13.46
C SER A 48 12.90 -9.00 13.39
N ILE A 49 11.59 -9.24 13.40
CA ILE A 49 10.59 -8.20 13.14
C ILE A 49 9.72 -8.03 14.36
N VAL A 50 9.54 -6.79 14.75
CA VAL A 50 8.37 -6.36 15.50
C VAL A 50 7.45 -5.59 14.56
N ASN A 51 6.35 -6.22 14.13
CA ASN A 51 5.40 -5.59 13.21
C ASN A 51 4.28 -4.89 13.98
N TYR A 52 4.25 -3.56 13.91
CA TYR A 52 3.20 -2.71 14.44
C TYR A 52 2.19 -2.37 13.33
N THR A 53 1.23 -3.29 13.11
CA THR A 53 0.16 -3.06 12.14
C THR A 53 -1.04 -2.37 12.78
N LEU A 54 -1.31 -1.11 12.38
CA LEU A 54 -2.46 -0.32 12.88
C LEU A 54 -3.79 -0.68 12.21
N SER A 55 -3.76 -1.07 10.94
CA SER A 55 -4.98 -1.41 10.19
C SER A 55 -4.76 -2.61 9.29
N LYS A 56 -5.75 -3.51 9.25
CA LYS A 56 -5.70 -4.74 8.46
C LYS A 56 -5.70 -4.41 6.97
N THR A 57 -5.03 -5.23 6.17
CA THR A 57 -5.03 -5.12 4.70
C THR A 57 -5.25 -6.48 4.06
N TRP A 58 -5.84 -6.48 2.87
CA TRP A 58 -5.90 -7.68 2.03
C TRP A 58 -4.55 -7.86 1.34
N ILE A 59 -3.94 -9.02 1.58
CA ILE A 59 -2.69 -9.42 0.93
C ILE A 59 -3.08 -10.44 -0.13
N GLY A 60 -2.93 -10.03 -1.39
CA GLY A 60 -3.21 -10.86 -2.54
C GLY A 60 -1.93 -11.20 -3.29
N GLU A 61 -2.00 -12.24 -4.11
CA GLU A 61 -1.03 -12.46 -5.19
C GLU A 61 -1.05 -11.25 -6.14
N PRO A 62 0.10 -10.86 -6.72
CA PRO A 62 0.11 -9.86 -7.78
C PRO A 62 -0.78 -10.32 -8.95
N PHE A 63 -1.65 -9.44 -9.43
CA PHE A 63 -2.41 -9.69 -10.65
C PHE A 63 -1.47 -9.77 -11.85
N SER A 64 -1.82 -10.60 -12.83
CA SER A 64 -1.06 -10.77 -14.06
C SER A 64 0.41 -11.16 -13.85
N LEU A 65 0.76 -11.78 -12.72
CA LEU A 65 2.15 -12.13 -12.39
C LEU A 65 2.80 -13.00 -13.47
N CYS A 66 2.09 -14.02 -13.96
CA CYS A 66 2.61 -14.88 -15.03
C CYS A 66 2.94 -14.08 -16.30
N THR A 67 2.02 -13.22 -16.75
CA THR A 67 2.21 -12.35 -17.91
C THR A 67 3.36 -11.35 -17.70
N MET A 68 3.53 -10.84 -16.47
CA MET A 68 4.64 -9.95 -16.10
C MET A 68 5.99 -10.67 -15.98
N LEU A 69 6.01 -11.96 -15.62
CA LEU A 69 7.22 -12.78 -15.62
C LEU A 69 7.66 -13.12 -17.05
N GLU A 70 6.70 -13.45 -17.92
CA GLU A 70 6.98 -13.63 -19.36
C GLU A 70 7.58 -12.35 -19.98
N LEU A 71 7.17 -11.16 -19.54
CA LEU A 71 7.79 -9.89 -19.94
C LEU A 71 9.25 -9.79 -19.56
N ALA A 72 9.60 -10.20 -18.34
CA ALA A 72 10.96 -10.11 -17.81
C ALA A 72 11.94 -11.01 -18.58
N GLU A 73 11.44 -12.09 -19.17
CA GLU A 73 12.21 -13.06 -19.94
C GLU A 73 12.30 -12.74 -21.44
N LYS A 74 11.48 -11.80 -21.94
CA LYS A 74 11.37 -11.51 -23.39
C LYS A 74 12.38 -10.48 -23.89
N ASP A 75 12.84 -10.70 -25.12
CA ASP A 75 13.73 -9.81 -25.84
C ASP A 75 13.06 -8.45 -26.10
N ARG A 76 13.72 -7.36 -25.69
CA ARG A 76 13.25 -5.99 -25.86
C ARG A 76 13.04 -5.64 -27.34
N GLU A 77 13.75 -6.30 -28.25
CA GLU A 77 13.62 -6.09 -29.69
C GLU A 77 12.25 -6.53 -30.23
N ALA A 78 11.59 -7.51 -29.60
CA ALA A 78 10.26 -7.96 -30.03
C ALA A 78 9.20 -6.85 -29.89
N PHE A 79 9.34 -5.93 -28.93
CA PHE A 79 8.42 -4.80 -28.75
C PHE A 79 8.56 -3.70 -29.81
N ARG A 80 9.56 -3.78 -30.69
CA ARG A 80 9.67 -2.89 -31.85
C ARG A 80 8.68 -3.25 -32.95
N ASP A 81 8.19 -4.48 -32.99
CA ASP A 81 7.13 -4.88 -33.91
C ASP A 81 5.78 -4.34 -33.41
N GLU A 82 5.16 -3.47 -34.20
CA GLU A 82 3.93 -2.76 -33.82
C GLU A 82 2.76 -3.73 -33.57
N LYS A 83 2.64 -4.77 -34.40
CA LYS A 83 1.56 -5.75 -34.29
C LYS A 83 1.70 -6.54 -33.00
N TYR A 84 2.89 -7.07 -32.73
CA TYR A 84 3.20 -7.80 -31.52
C TYR A 84 2.97 -6.94 -30.28
N TYR A 85 3.51 -5.71 -30.25
CA TYR A 85 3.33 -4.80 -29.11
C TYR A 85 1.84 -4.49 -28.84
N LYS A 86 1.04 -4.30 -29.89
CA LYS A 86 -0.39 -4.05 -29.77
C LYS A 86 -1.15 -5.26 -29.22
N GLU A 87 -0.89 -6.46 -29.75
CA GLU A 87 -1.50 -7.71 -29.28
C GLU A 87 -1.15 -7.94 -27.80
N PHE A 88 0.12 -7.76 -27.47
CA PHE A 88 0.63 -7.89 -26.11
C PHE A 88 -0.05 -6.92 -25.13
N ARG A 89 -0.19 -5.63 -25.49
CA ARG A 89 -0.89 -4.64 -24.67
C ARG A 89 -2.35 -5.00 -24.44
N HIS A 90 -3.05 -5.41 -25.50
CA HIS A 90 -4.46 -5.80 -25.41
C HIS A 90 -4.66 -7.01 -24.50
N GLU A 91 -3.71 -7.94 -24.49
CA GLU A 91 -3.75 -9.11 -23.60
C GLU A 91 -3.65 -8.70 -22.12
N ILE A 92 -2.67 -7.86 -21.76
CA ILE A 92 -2.57 -7.32 -20.39
C ILE A 92 -3.81 -6.51 -20.02
N GLU A 93 -4.26 -5.62 -20.91
CA GLU A 93 -5.44 -4.80 -20.66
C GLU A 93 -6.68 -5.68 -20.48
N ALA A 94 -6.86 -6.72 -21.29
CA ALA A 94 -7.98 -7.65 -21.16
C ALA A 94 -7.94 -8.43 -19.83
N ASP A 95 -6.77 -8.92 -19.43
CA ASP A 95 -6.59 -9.65 -18.18
C ASP A 95 -6.89 -8.77 -16.95
N LEU A 96 -6.28 -7.59 -16.87
CA LEU A 96 -6.51 -6.64 -15.77
C LEU A 96 -7.96 -6.14 -15.72
N ASN A 97 -8.60 -5.91 -16.87
CA ASN A 97 -9.99 -5.48 -16.90
C ASN A 97 -10.98 -6.63 -16.64
N SER A 98 -10.59 -7.89 -16.83
CA SER A 98 -11.45 -9.05 -16.55
C SER A 98 -11.88 -9.13 -15.08
N VAL A 99 -11.05 -8.59 -14.17
CA VAL A 99 -11.30 -8.57 -12.74
C VAL A 99 -11.95 -7.27 -12.25
N ALA A 100 -12.34 -6.35 -13.14
CA ALA A 100 -12.92 -5.04 -12.76
C ALA A 100 -14.17 -5.18 -11.85
N GLN A 101 -14.97 -6.24 -12.01
CA GLN A 101 -16.12 -6.46 -11.13
C GLN A 101 -15.74 -6.69 -9.67
N THR A 102 -14.49 -7.02 -9.34
CA THR A 102 -14.03 -7.13 -7.94
C THR A 102 -14.10 -5.81 -7.18
N THR A 103 -14.00 -4.67 -7.87
CA THR A 103 -14.06 -3.34 -7.24
C THR A 103 -15.51 -2.84 -7.09
N ILE A 104 -16.47 -3.49 -7.77
CA ILE A 104 -17.89 -3.17 -7.67
C ILE A 104 -18.48 -3.76 -6.38
N ARG A 105 -18.97 -2.87 -5.51
CA ARG A 105 -19.59 -3.23 -4.23
C ARG A 105 -20.73 -4.24 -4.42
N GLY A 106 -20.61 -5.38 -3.75
CA GLY A 106 -21.65 -6.40 -3.68
C GLY A 106 -21.74 -7.32 -4.91
N SER A 107 -20.86 -7.17 -5.91
CA SER A 107 -20.81 -8.06 -7.06
C SER A 107 -20.49 -9.50 -6.65
N ASN A 108 -20.89 -10.45 -7.49
CA ASN A 108 -20.58 -11.86 -7.26
C ASN A 108 -19.07 -12.11 -7.27
N LEU A 109 -18.35 -11.44 -8.18
CA LEU A 109 -16.90 -11.58 -8.29
C LEU A 109 -16.17 -11.01 -7.07
N GLN A 110 -16.60 -9.87 -6.52
CA GLN A 110 -16.03 -9.32 -5.29
C GLN A 110 -16.17 -10.29 -4.11
N LYS A 111 -17.36 -10.90 -3.94
CA LYS A 111 -17.61 -11.87 -2.86
C LYS A 111 -16.76 -13.13 -3.03
N LEU A 112 -16.70 -13.67 -4.25
CA LEU A 112 -15.91 -14.85 -4.57
C LEU A 112 -14.42 -14.61 -4.29
N VAL A 113 -13.86 -13.51 -4.81
CA VAL A 113 -12.44 -13.16 -4.60
C VAL A 113 -12.15 -12.89 -3.13
N GLY A 114 -13.08 -12.27 -2.39
CA GLY A 114 -12.95 -12.10 -0.94
C GLY A 114 -12.78 -13.42 -0.19
N GLU A 115 -13.60 -14.43 -0.51
CA GLU A 115 -13.47 -15.77 0.11
C GLU A 115 -12.20 -16.50 -0.35
N LEU A 116 -11.79 -16.35 -1.62
CA LEU A 116 -10.54 -16.92 -2.12
C LEU A 116 -9.32 -16.35 -1.40
N PHE A 117 -9.21 -15.02 -1.29
CA PHE A 117 -8.11 -14.36 -0.57
C PHE A 117 -8.11 -14.73 0.90
N LYS A 118 -9.27 -14.83 1.53
CA LYS A 118 -9.41 -15.29 2.91
C LYS A 118 -8.90 -16.71 3.09
N GLY A 119 -9.26 -17.62 2.17
CA GLY A 119 -8.76 -19.00 2.17
C GLY A 119 -7.25 -19.06 2.01
N GLU A 120 -6.71 -18.27 1.08
CA GLU A 120 -5.28 -18.24 0.78
C GLU A 120 -4.46 -17.64 1.93
N MET A 121 -4.89 -16.52 2.51
CA MET A 121 -4.25 -15.95 3.70
C MET A 121 -4.23 -16.97 4.84
N LYS A 122 -5.34 -17.66 5.12
CA LYS A 122 -5.38 -18.73 6.14
C LYS A 122 -4.41 -19.86 5.83
N ARG A 123 -4.33 -20.30 4.56
CA ARG A 123 -3.43 -21.36 4.13
C ARG A 123 -1.96 -20.98 4.38
N ARG A 124 -1.57 -19.74 4.09
CA ARG A 124 -0.20 -19.26 4.32
C ARG A 124 0.16 -19.15 5.79
N PHE A 125 -0.81 -18.83 6.65
CA PHE A 125 -0.63 -18.86 8.09
C PHE A 125 -0.69 -20.27 8.71
N ALA A 126 -0.86 -21.34 7.93
CA ALA A 126 -1.01 -22.70 8.47
C ALA A 126 0.23 -23.18 9.26
N ALA A 127 1.42 -22.63 8.98
CA ALA A 127 2.64 -22.93 9.73
C ALA A 127 2.63 -22.35 11.16
N ARG A 128 1.83 -21.31 11.40
CA ARG A 128 1.73 -20.56 12.66
C ARG A 128 0.27 -20.15 12.90
N PRO A 129 -0.67 -21.11 13.05
CA PRO A 129 -2.10 -20.82 13.17
C PRO A 129 -2.41 -19.97 14.40
N GLU A 130 -1.57 -20.04 15.43
CA GLU A 130 -1.67 -19.20 16.61
C GLU A 130 -1.38 -17.73 16.33
N LEU A 131 -0.73 -17.34 15.23
CA LEU A 131 -0.58 -15.92 14.86
C LEU A 131 -1.90 -15.30 14.38
N ILE A 132 -2.77 -16.09 13.73
CA ILE A 132 -4.13 -15.67 13.40
C ILE A 132 -4.89 -15.26 14.67
N GLU A 133 -4.59 -15.94 15.78
CA GLU A 133 -5.16 -15.71 17.12
C GLU A 133 -4.30 -14.79 18.02
N LYS A 134 -2.98 -14.63 17.81
CA LYS A 134 -2.09 -13.84 18.68
C LYS A 134 -1.97 -12.40 18.24
N THR A 135 -2.14 -12.08 16.94
CA THR A 135 -2.32 -10.68 16.51
C THR A 135 -3.50 -10.01 17.24
N LEU A 136 -4.39 -10.81 17.87
CA LEU A 136 -5.46 -10.35 18.75
C LEU A 136 -4.94 -9.66 20.04
N LYS A 137 -3.85 -10.15 20.66
CA LYS A 137 -3.42 -9.68 21.99
C LYS A 137 -2.80 -8.28 22.00
N TRP A 138 -2.26 -7.82 20.87
CA TRP A 138 -1.62 -6.50 20.79
C TRP A 138 -2.66 -5.37 20.55
N ILE A 139 -3.76 -5.69 19.86
CA ILE A 139 -4.83 -4.72 19.58
C ILE A 139 -5.68 -4.42 20.82
N ASP A 140 -5.66 -5.25 21.86
CA ASP A 140 -6.39 -4.96 23.13
C ASP A 140 -5.92 -3.68 23.84
N ARG A 141 -4.75 -3.12 23.49
CA ARG A 141 -4.29 -1.80 23.99
C ARG A 141 -4.79 -0.61 23.15
N VAL A 142 -5.47 -0.86 22.03
CA VAL A 142 -6.12 0.14 21.19
C VAL A 142 -7.62 -0.20 21.15
N PRO A 143 -8.51 0.63 21.74
CA PRO A 143 -9.93 0.32 21.80
C PRO A 143 -10.57 0.46 20.40
N CYS A 144 -10.40 -0.55 19.53
CA CYS A 144 -11.18 -0.70 18.31
C CYS A 144 -12.04 -1.96 18.41
N PRO A 145 -13.37 -1.85 18.29
CA PRO A 145 -14.28 -3.01 18.24
C PRO A 145 -14.09 -3.92 17.00
N CYS A 146 -13.06 -3.66 16.18
CA CYS A 146 -12.72 -4.37 14.96
C CYS A 146 -11.62 -5.45 15.12
N SER A 147 -11.16 -5.69 16.35
CA SER A 147 -9.93 -6.41 16.71
C SER A 147 -10.02 -7.95 16.71
N LEU A 148 -10.70 -8.56 15.75
CA LEU A 148 -10.75 -10.03 15.63
C LEU A 148 -10.26 -10.48 14.24
N SER A 149 -9.12 -11.16 14.22
CA SER A 149 -8.42 -11.79 13.09
C SER A 149 -7.53 -10.89 12.22
N VAL A 150 -6.37 -11.40 11.78
CA VAL A 150 -5.50 -10.82 10.73
C VAL A 150 -6.26 -10.56 9.42
N ILE A 151 -7.37 -11.29 9.23
CA ILE A 151 -8.25 -11.19 8.07
C ILE A 151 -9.10 -9.91 8.18
N PRO A 152 -9.06 -9.02 7.18
CA PRO A 152 -9.90 -7.82 7.17
C PRO A 152 -11.41 -8.15 7.21
N GLN A 153 -12.19 -7.29 7.89
CA GLN A 153 -13.66 -7.39 7.91
C GLN A 153 -14.33 -6.56 6.81
N PHE A 154 -13.57 -5.67 6.16
CA PHE A 154 -14.04 -4.88 5.03
C PHE A 154 -13.89 -5.66 3.72
N THR A 155 -14.72 -5.33 2.72
CA THR A 155 -14.74 -6.04 1.43
C THR A 155 -13.40 -5.91 0.68
N VAL A 156 -13.03 -6.97 -0.04
CA VAL A 156 -11.85 -6.94 -0.92
C VAL A 156 -11.93 -5.77 -1.91
N CYS A 157 -10.78 -5.19 -2.26
CA CYS A 157 -10.65 -4.04 -3.16
C CYS A 157 -11.29 -2.71 -2.68
N CYS A 158 -11.90 -2.61 -1.49
CA CYS A 158 -12.35 -1.30 -0.98
C CYS A 158 -11.18 -0.41 -0.52
N ARG A 159 -10.02 -1.03 -0.29
CA ARG A 159 -8.70 -0.42 -0.20
C ARG A 159 -7.83 -1.09 -1.25
N ARG A 160 -6.81 -0.37 -1.72
CA ARG A 160 -5.85 -0.92 -2.69
C ARG A 160 -5.25 -2.21 -2.14
N LEU A 161 -5.33 -3.28 -2.92
CA LEU A 161 -4.71 -4.55 -2.58
C LEU A 161 -3.20 -4.36 -2.46
N THR A 162 -2.63 -4.95 -1.41
CA THR A 162 -1.18 -4.92 -1.20
C THR A 162 -0.60 -6.19 -1.78
N PRO A 163 0.05 -6.16 -2.96
CA PRO A 163 0.87 -7.27 -3.40
C PRO A 163 2.05 -7.36 -2.42
N GLY A 164 2.20 -8.52 -1.78
CA GLY A 164 3.29 -8.74 -0.84
C GLY A 164 3.86 -10.14 -0.97
N PRO A 165 4.54 -10.46 -2.08
CA PRO A 165 5.27 -11.72 -2.18
C PRO A 165 6.20 -11.89 -0.98
N GLY A 166 6.09 -13.01 -0.28
CA GLY A 166 6.91 -13.30 0.91
C GLY A 166 6.45 -12.63 2.21
N HIS A 167 5.48 -11.70 2.19
CA HIS A 167 5.07 -10.97 3.40
C HIS A 167 4.44 -11.88 4.45
N LEU A 168 3.49 -12.73 4.03
CA LEU A 168 2.83 -13.65 4.94
C LEU A 168 3.79 -14.73 5.45
N GLU A 169 4.72 -15.14 4.59
CA GLU A 169 5.76 -16.12 4.87
C GLU A 169 6.74 -15.57 5.92
N ALA A 170 7.15 -14.30 5.81
CA ALA A 170 8.02 -13.65 6.79
C ALA A 170 7.36 -13.52 8.17
N LEU A 171 6.06 -13.23 8.21
CA LEU A 171 5.32 -13.22 9.48
C LEU A 171 5.27 -14.62 10.13
N CYS A 172 5.43 -15.69 9.35
CA CYS A 172 5.44 -17.04 9.89
C CYS A 172 6.83 -17.51 10.35
N THR A 173 7.88 -16.69 10.22
CA THR A 173 9.23 -17.06 10.66
C THR A 173 9.34 -17.10 12.18
N GLU A 174 10.32 -17.85 12.70
CA GLU A 174 10.57 -17.98 14.14
C GLU A 174 11.06 -16.68 14.78
N ASN A 175 11.53 -15.73 13.96
CA ASN A 175 12.12 -14.48 14.42
C ASN A 175 11.10 -13.33 14.55
N LEU A 176 9.81 -13.61 14.40
CA LEU A 176 8.75 -12.64 14.69
C LEU A 176 8.55 -12.56 16.21
N GLU A 177 8.82 -11.38 16.78
CA GLU A 177 8.55 -11.10 18.19
C GLU A 177 7.16 -10.45 18.38
N ASP A 178 6.52 -10.71 19.51
CA ASP A 178 5.11 -10.37 19.77
C ASP A 178 4.87 -8.91 20.20
N GLY A 179 5.73 -7.98 19.75
CA GLY A 179 5.59 -6.56 20.11
C GLY A 179 5.99 -6.23 21.54
N SER A 180 6.55 -7.19 22.28
CA SER A 180 7.03 -7.05 23.66
C SER A 180 8.51 -6.69 23.77
N ALA A 181 9.20 -6.52 22.63
CA ALA A 181 10.61 -6.13 22.61
C ALA A 181 10.84 -4.87 23.44
N GLU A 182 11.64 -4.99 24.50
CA GLU A 182 12.04 -3.86 25.35
C GLU A 182 13.04 -2.94 24.63
N HIS A 183 13.71 -3.44 23.58
CA HIS A 183 14.73 -2.72 22.83
C HIS A 183 14.52 -2.88 21.32
N ILE A 184 14.66 -1.77 20.58
CA ILE A 184 14.55 -1.73 19.13
C ILE A 184 15.75 -0.96 18.58
N ASP A 185 16.64 -1.63 17.86
CA ASP A 185 17.79 -0.99 17.24
C ASP A 185 17.37 -0.03 16.13
N VAL A 186 16.38 -0.43 15.31
CA VAL A 186 15.87 0.36 14.18
C VAL A 186 14.35 0.33 14.11
N LEU A 187 13.71 1.50 14.09
CA LEU A 187 12.27 1.65 13.88
C LEU A 187 11.98 2.28 12.52
N VAL A 188 11.32 1.54 11.63
CA VAL A 188 10.89 1.99 10.30
C VAL A 188 9.41 2.39 10.33
N CYS A 189 9.13 3.65 10.01
CA CYS A 189 7.81 4.24 9.95
C CYS A 189 7.28 4.21 8.50
N ALA A 190 6.44 3.22 8.19
CA ALA A 190 5.71 3.13 6.93
C ALA A 190 4.29 3.69 7.10
N THR A 191 4.21 5.01 7.32
CA THR A 191 2.98 5.72 7.74
C THR A 191 1.98 6.01 6.61
N GLY A 192 2.22 5.49 5.41
CA GLY A 192 1.35 5.69 4.25
C GLY A 192 1.54 7.03 3.56
N PHE A 193 0.48 7.52 2.92
CA PHE A 193 0.49 8.71 2.06
C PHE A 193 -0.57 9.71 2.51
N ASP A 194 -0.26 11.00 2.38
CA ASP A 194 -1.25 12.08 2.50
C ASP A 194 -2.06 12.18 1.20
N VAL A 195 -3.36 11.90 1.30
CA VAL A 195 -4.32 11.97 0.19
C VAL A 195 -5.33 13.10 0.37
N SER A 196 -5.02 14.09 1.22
CA SER A 196 -5.86 15.27 1.43
C SER A 196 -5.88 16.21 0.22
N TYR A 197 -4.93 16.06 -0.71
CA TYR A 197 -4.67 16.96 -1.84
C TYR A 197 -4.24 18.38 -1.42
N CYS A 198 -4.03 18.64 -0.13
CA CYS A 198 -3.48 19.91 0.35
C CYS A 198 -2.06 20.12 -0.16
N PHE A 199 -1.84 21.20 -0.91
CA PHE A 199 -0.50 21.58 -1.33
C PHE A 199 0.35 22.02 -0.13
N PRO A 200 1.68 21.78 -0.16
CA PRO A 200 2.60 22.24 0.88
C PRO A 200 2.82 23.77 0.82
N PHE A 201 2.19 24.46 -0.12
CA PHE A 201 2.23 25.90 -0.32
C PHE A 201 0.83 26.46 -0.47
N THR A 202 0.68 27.77 -0.22
CA THR A 202 -0.60 28.46 -0.37
C THR A 202 -0.89 28.76 -1.84
N VAL A 203 -2.08 28.35 -2.30
CA VAL A 203 -2.61 28.71 -3.62
C VAL A 203 -3.76 29.68 -3.42
N LEU A 204 -3.68 30.85 -4.05
CA LEU A 204 -4.71 31.89 -3.99
C LEU A 204 -5.40 32.03 -5.36
N GLY A 205 -6.73 31.96 -5.32
CA GLY A 205 -7.60 32.16 -6.47
C GLY A 205 -8.10 33.61 -6.56
N ARG A 206 -9.28 33.78 -7.15
CA ARG A 206 -9.98 35.05 -7.22
C ARG A 206 -10.20 35.63 -5.83
N ASP A 207 -10.10 36.96 -5.75
CA ASP A 207 -10.34 37.73 -4.53
C ASP A 207 -9.50 37.28 -3.30
N GLY A 208 -8.37 36.60 -3.53
CA GLY A 208 -7.50 36.10 -2.48
C GLY A 208 -8.00 34.83 -1.77
N LEU A 209 -8.99 34.13 -2.34
CA LEU A 209 -9.50 32.89 -1.78
C LEU A 209 -8.42 31.80 -1.77
N ALA A 210 -8.11 31.25 -0.59
CA ALA A 210 -7.16 30.16 -0.46
C ALA A 210 -7.79 28.82 -0.88
N LEU A 211 -7.09 28.02 -1.67
CA LEU A 211 -7.59 26.73 -2.19
C LEU A 211 -8.02 25.76 -1.08
N ASN A 212 -7.21 25.63 -0.03
CA ASN A 212 -7.55 24.77 1.11
C ASN A 212 -8.80 25.25 1.85
N ALA A 213 -9.06 26.58 1.87
CA ALA A 213 -10.28 27.14 2.46
C ALA A 213 -11.49 26.88 1.56
N HIS A 214 -11.33 26.99 0.24
CA HIS A 214 -12.35 26.64 -0.74
C HIS A 214 -12.77 25.16 -0.59
N TRP A 215 -11.83 24.22 -0.62
CA TRP A 215 -12.13 22.80 -0.42
C TRP A 215 -12.73 22.47 0.96
N ALA A 216 -12.28 23.15 2.01
CA ALA A 216 -12.91 23.00 3.33
C ALA A 216 -14.38 23.45 3.32
N ALA A 217 -14.71 24.51 2.57
CA ALA A 217 -16.08 25.02 2.46
C ALA A 217 -16.98 24.14 1.59
N THR A 218 -16.44 23.45 0.58
CA THR A 218 -17.21 22.57 -0.32
C THR A 218 -17.30 21.12 0.15
N GLY A 219 -16.64 20.78 1.27
CA GLY A 219 -16.74 19.47 1.92
C GLY A 219 -15.66 18.47 1.51
N GLY A 220 -14.62 18.92 0.82
CA GLY A 220 -13.46 18.11 0.47
C GLY A 220 -12.72 18.64 -0.76
N ALA A 221 -11.59 18.02 -1.05
CA ALA A 221 -10.86 18.32 -2.27
C ALA A 221 -11.66 17.85 -3.49
N GLU A 222 -11.95 18.77 -4.40
CA GLU A 222 -12.65 18.50 -5.64
C GLU A 222 -12.04 19.27 -6.81
N ALA A 223 -12.23 18.73 -8.01
CA ALA A 223 -11.80 19.32 -9.26
C ALA A 223 -12.73 18.89 -10.40
N TYR A 224 -13.08 19.84 -11.25
CA TYR A 224 -13.74 19.61 -12.53
C TYR A 224 -12.84 18.79 -13.45
N LEU A 225 -13.35 17.64 -13.89
CA LEU A 225 -12.62 16.64 -14.69
C LEU A 225 -11.28 16.22 -14.07
N SER A 226 -11.13 16.37 -12.75
CA SER A 226 -9.88 16.15 -12.01
C SER A 226 -8.71 17.08 -12.39
N ILE A 227 -9.00 18.19 -13.08
CA ILE A 227 -7.99 19.06 -13.68
C ILE A 227 -8.09 20.51 -13.18
N ALA A 228 -9.29 21.07 -13.07
CA ALA A 228 -9.49 22.50 -12.79
C ALA A 228 -10.50 22.74 -11.66
N MET A 229 -10.46 23.92 -11.04
CA MET A 229 -11.33 24.29 -9.91
C MET A 229 -11.97 25.65 -10.21
N ASP A 230 -13.21 25.86 -9.77
CA ASP A 230 -13.83 27.17 -9.80
C ASP A 230 -13.09 28.16 -8.89
N ASP A 231 -13.13 29.44 -9.22
CA ASP A 231 -12.36 30.52 -8.58
C ASP A 231 -10.82 30.42 -8.66
N PHE A 232 -10.25 29.39 -9.28
CA PHE A 232 -8.81 29.27 -9.56
C PHE A 232 -8.53 29.25 -11.07
N PRO A 233 -8.74 30.37 -11.79
CA PRO A 233 -8.53 30.42 -13.25
C PRO A 233 -7.07 30.16 -13.61
N ASN A 234 -6.84 29.42 -14.70
CA ASN A 234 -5.52 29.03 -15.20
C ASN A 234 -4.67 28.18 -14.22
N LEU A 235 -5.28 27.65 -13.14
CA LEU A 235 -4.69 26.58 -12.35
C LEU A 235 -5.14 25.23 -12.90
N PHE A 236 -4.18 24.39 -13.26
CA PHE A 236 -4.41 23.03 -13.73
C PHE A 236 -3.59 22.06 -12.89
N VAL A 237 -4.24 21.02 -12.35
CA VAL A 237 -3.60 20.00 -11.51
C VAL A 237 -3.57 18.67 -12.27
N GLY A 238 -2.38 18.16 -12.55
CA GLY A 238 -2.20 16.78 -13.00
C GLY A 238 -2.35 15.84 -11.80
N GLY A 239 -3.12 14.75 -11.93
CA GLY A 239 -3.32 13.88 -10.77
C GLY A 239 -4.33 14.40 -9.75
N GLY A 240 -5.19 15.36 -10.11
CA GLY A 240 -6.01 16.11 -9.15
C GLY A 240 -7.05 15.28 -8.39
N PRO A 241 -7.79 15.92 -7.47
CA PRO A 241 -8.91 15.28 -6.79
C PRO A 241 -9.89 14.66 -7.79
N ASN A 242 -10.55 13.57 -7.41
CA ASN A 242 -11.39 12.74 -8.29
C ASN A 242 -10.62 11.89 -9.33
N LEU A 243 -9.29 12.04 -9.48
CA LEU A 243 -8.47 11.20 -10.36
C LEU A 243 -8.10 9.84 -9.73
N ALA A 244 -9.04 9.21 -9.01
CA ALA A 244 -8.80 7.86 -8.50
C ALA A 244 -8.85 6.86 -9.65
N VAL A 245 -7.68 6.40 -10.11
CA VAL A 245 -7.57 5.27 -11.04
C VAL A 245 -8.10 4.00 -10.38
N ASN A 246 -9.38 3.70 -10.64
CA ASN A 246 -9.98 2.40 -10.31
C ASN A 246 -9.51 1.30 -11.28
N SER A 247 -9.10 1.67 -12.49
CA SER A 247 -8.69 0.77 -13.57
C SER A 247 -7.71 1.48 -14.50
N GLY A 248 -6.75 0.73 -15.06
CA GLY A 248 -5.76 1.25 -16.01
C GLY A 248 -4.44 1.70 -15.37
N SER A 249 -3.47 2.02 -16.22
CA SER A 249 -2.12 2.47 -15.81
C SER A 249 -2.12 3.97 -15.53
N VAL A 250 -1.53 4.39 -14.40
CA VAL A 250 -1.30 5.81 -14.09
C VAL A 250 -0.53 6.50 -15.22
N THR A 251 0.38 5.78 -15.87
CA THR A 251 1.20 6.28 -16.99
C THR A 251 0.39 6.70 -18.22
N CYS A 252 -0.87 6.27 -18.35
CA CYS A 252 -1.74 6.73 -19.44
C CYS A 252 -2.35 8.12 -19.16
N TYR A 253 -2.19 8.68 -17.96
CA TYR A 253 -2.78 9.95 -17.53
C TYR A 253 -1.75 11.09 -17.41
N ILE A 254 -0.46 10.79 -17.58
CA ILE A 254 0.68 11.73 -17.59
C ILE A 254 1.26 11.82 -19.00
#